data_AF-A0A0G4IA03-F1
#
_entry.id   AF-A0A0G4IA03-F1
#
_cell.length_a   1.000
_cell.length_b   1.000
_cell.length_c   1.000
_cell.angle_alpha   90.00
_cell.angle_beta   90.00
_cell.angle_gamma   90.00
#
_symmetry.space_group_name_H-M   'P 1'
#
loop_
_entity.id
_entity.type
_entity.pdbx_description
1 polymer ?
#
loop_
_entity_poly.entity_id
_entity_poly.type
_entity_poly.pdbx_seq_one_letter_code
_entity_poly.pdbx_strand_id
1 'polypeptide(L)'
;MTSKDSELLNALIASGLLGLRGFWKLSSVSKELLSRRDDSTAFGIASVLSGFSSLREREEVWSLIEDSIRRDEVTSLQQVLALKGVAGRYPFLLRQTIDKYPSSRKCTKILIGRGATPLCSEVPCDPSTPTTVTLTAEHATDMLQHGVLPKDSWAIPFDSIPGTAYSTYIPLPSAILVSKVRQGTAGAFDLIGAFLEAGARVDVCGWHRSRSTDSGPFRWSCGRSLLHTMVMSVSCVESGEDETRPHILETRQKGLALLRRIASASKDAGCLDWKMLYTLWEHFKVPGVQFPECTALGLACLYRDAGMVRELVQVTERAERRDLLFLLFATDAQAAALVCTLATY
;
A
#
# COMPACT_ATOMS: atom_id res chain seq x y z
N MET A 1 -12.54 -34.27 17.60
CA MET A 1 -11.49 -33.41 18.18
C MET A 1 -11.79 -33.24 19.65
N THR A 2 -10.77 -33.36 20.50
CA THR A 2 -10.87 -32.96 21.91
C THR A 2 -10.89 -31.42 21.98
N SER A 3 -11.36 -30.81 23.07
CA SER A 3 -11.37 -29.34 23.18
C SER A 3 -9.97 -28.73 23.02
N LYS A 4 -8.93 -29.46 23.46
CA LYS A 4 -7.53 -29.08 23.28
C LYS A 4 -7.09 -28.99 21.82
N ASP A 5 -7.60 -29.86 20.95
CA ASP A 5 -7.27 -29.84 19.53
C ASP A 5 -7.87 -28.61 18.84
N SER A 6 -9.07 -28.18 19.25
CA SER A 6 -9.73 -26.98 18.71
C SER A 6 -9.00 -25.71 19.16
N GLU A 7 -8.53 -25.66 20.41
CA GLU A 7 -7.70 -24.55 20.92
C GLU A 7 -6.37 -24.45 20.16
N LEU A 8 -5.69 -25.58 19.91
CA LEU A 8 -4.45 -25.60 19.14
C LEU A 8 -4.67 -25.18 17.69
N LEU A 9 -5.78 -25.62 17.07
CA LEU A 9 -6.15 -25.20 15.72
C LEU A 9 -6.44 -23.70 15.64
N ASN A 10 -7.17 -23.16 16.61
CA ASN A 10 -7.43 -21.71 16.71
C ASN A 10 -6.12 -20.94 16.91
N ALA A 11 -5.21 -21.44 17.74
CA ALA A 11 -3.88 -20.84 17.92
C ALA A 11 -3.05 -20.89 16.63
N LEU A 12 -3.10 -21.99 15.88
CA LEU A 12 -2.40 -22.11 14.59
C LEU A 12 -2.96 -21.14 13.54
N ILE A 13 -4.28 -21.01 13.44
CA ILE A 13 -4.92 -20.06 12.52
C ILE A 13 -4.58 -18.63 12.91
N ALA A 14 -4.74 -18.29 14.19
CA ALA A 14 -4.45 -16.96 14.73
C ALA A 14 -2.97 -16.59 14.64
N SER A 15 -2.06 -17.58 14.68
CA SER A 15 -0.62 -17.36 14.53
C SER A 15 -0.19 -16.99 13.12
N GLY A 16 -1.08 -17.15 12.12
CA GLY A 16 -0.74 -16.95 10.71
C GLY A 16 0.24 -17.99 10.14
N LEU A 17 0.61 -19.04 10.89
CA LEU A 17 1.63 -20.02 10.47
C LEU A 17 1.33 -20.68 9.12
N LEU A 18 0.05 -20.92 8.83
CA LEU A 18 -0.40 -21.53 7.58
C LEU A 18 -0.41 -20.56 6.40
N GLY A 19 -0.34 -19.25 6.67
CA GLY A 19 -0.71 -18.20 5.75
C GLY A 19 -2.16 -18.33 5.26
N LEU A 20 -2.58 -17.41 4.40
CA LEU A 20 -3.92 -17.45 3.83
C LEU A 20 -4.11 -18.69 2.95
N ARG A 21 -3.13 -19.01 2.10
CA ARG A 21 -3.27 -20.11 1.14
C ARG A 21 -3.33 -21.47 1.82
N GLY A 22 -2.52 -21.69 2.87
CA GLY A 22 -2.56 -22.92 3.65
C GLY A 22 -3.90 -23.06 4.38
N PHE A 23 -4.38 -21.98 5.00
CA PHE A 23 -5.70 -21.95 5.63
C PHE A 23 -6.82 -22.26 4.62
N TRP A 24 -6.79 -21.68 3.43
CA TRP A 24 -7.79 -21.92 2.40
C TRP A 24 -7.84 -23.38 1.95
N LYS A 25 -6.67 -24.01 1.77
CA LYS A 25 -6.58 -25.43 1.42
C LYS A 25 -7.10 -26.31 2.55
N LEU A 26 -6.66 -26.09 3.78
CA LEU A 26 -7.08 -26.90 4.93
C LEU A 26 -8.59 -26.76 5.22
N SER A 27 -9.13 -25.54 5.07
CA SER A 27 -10.57 -25.31 5.21
C SER A 27 -11.42 -26.07 4.20
N SER A 28 -10.89 -26.38 3.01
CA SER A 28 -11.64 -27.15 2.00
C SER A 28 -11.81 -28.64 2.36
N VAL A 29 -11.00 -29.18 3.27
CA VAL A 29 -11.02 -30.60 3.67
C VAL A 29 -11.60 -30.85 5.06
N SER A 30 -11.91 -29.80 5.82
CA SER A 30 -12.50 -29.89 7.16
C SER A 30 -13.73 -29.01 7.29
N LYS A 31 -14.89 -29.59 7.64
CA LYS A 31 -16.14 -28.85 7.84
C LYS A 31 -16.05 -27.83 8.97
N GLU A 32 -15.29 -28.14 10.02
CA GLU A 32 -15.04 -27.22 11.13
C GLU A 32 -14.25 -26.00 10.65
N LEU A 33 -13.16 -26.21 9.93
CA LEU A 33 -12.37 -25.12 9.35
C LEU A 33 -13.12 -24.34 8.27
N LEU A 34 -14.00 -25.00 7.51
CA LEU A 34 -14.88 -24.34 6.57
C LEU A 34 -15.82 -23.37 7.28
N SER A 35 -16.43 -23.79 8.40
CA SER A 35 -17.29 -22.90 9.19
C SER A 35 -16.53 -21.67 9.72
N ARG A 36 -15.24 -21.84 10.06
CA ARG A 36 -14.36 -20.72 10.44
C ARG A 36 -14.00 -19.84 9.26
N ARG A 37 -13.89 -20.40 8.06
CA ARG A 37 -13.68 -19.62 6.83
C ARG A 37 -14.88 -18.73 6.52
N ASP A 38 -16.07 -19.23 6.82
CA ASP A 38 -17.33 -18.52 6.60
C ASP A 38 -17.60 -17.47 7.70
N ASP A 39 -16.94 -17.60 8.85
CA ASP A 39 -16.98 -16.65 9.96
C ASP A 39 -16.10 -15.42 9.67
N SER A 40 -16.75 -14.30 9.31
CA SER A 40 -16.06 -13.03 9.04
C SER A 40 -15.59 -12.28 10.29
N THR A 41 -15.82 -12.82 11.50
CA THR A 41 -15.37 -12.19 12.75
C THR A 41 -13.87 -12.37 12.97
N ALA A 42 -13.34 -11.68 13.98
CA ALA A 42 -11.95 -11.79 14.42
C ALA A 42 -11.53 -13.20 14.86
N PHE A 43 -12.47 -14.14 15.02
CA PHE A 43 -12.21 -15.54 15.37
C PHE A 43 -12.30 -16.50 14.17
N GLY A 44 -12.70 -16.01 13.00
CA GLY A 44 -12.77 -16.77 11.77
C GLY A 44 -11.72 -16.31 10.76
N ILE A 45 -12.07 -16.21 9.48
CA ILE A 45 -11.14 -15.86 8.40
C ILE A 45 -10.51 -14.47 8.56
N ALA A 46 -11.18 -13.54 9.25
CA ALA A 46 -10.61 -12.22 9.49
C ALA A 46 -9.41 -12.26 10.46
N SER A 47 -9.27 -13.31 11.29
CA SER A 47 -8.08 -13.51 12.13
C SER A 47 -6.81 -13.64 11.29
N VAL A 48 -6.89 -14.32 10.14
CA VAL A 48 -5.78 -14.54 9.21
C VAL A 48 -5.32 -13.23 8.55
N LEU A 49 -6.20 -12.24 8.51
CA LEU A 49 -5.93 -10.92 7.91
C LEU A 49 -5.15 -9.99 8.83
N SER A 50 -5.12 -10.26 10.14
CA SER A 50 -4.18 -9.55 11.02
C SER A 50 -2.72 -9.73 10.57
N GLY A 51 -2.44 -10.77 9.79
CA GLY A 51 -1.15 -11.07 9.17
C GLY A 51 -0.71 -10.09 8.07
N PHE A 52 -1.59 -9.32 7.43
CA PHE A 52 -1.32 -8.49 6.23
C PHE A 52 -0.17 -7.47 6.29
N SER A 53 0.56 -7.39 7.38
CA SER A 53 1.83 -6.68 7.50
C SER A 53 2.80 -7.00 6.36
N SER A 54 2.98 -8.26 5.96
CA SER A 54 3.96 -8.59 4.90
C SER A 54 3.44 -8.28 3.51
N LEU A 55 4.37 -7.99 2.59
CA LEU A 55 4.04 -7.73 1.20
C LEU A 55 3.54 -9.02 0.51
N ARG A 56 4.17 -10.16 0.82
CA ARG A 56 3.81 -11.47 0.25
C ARG A 56 2.38 -11.88 0.57
N GLU A 57 1.90 -11.69 1.79
CA GLU A 57 0.52 -12.08 2.14
C GLU A 57 -0.53 -11.26 1.39
N ARG A 58 -0.26 -9.97 1.15
CA ARG A 58 -1.13 -9.12 0.32
C ARG A 58 -1.17 -9.61 -1.13
N GLU A 59 -0.03 -10.02 -1.69
CA GLU A 59 0.06 -10.64 -3.02
C GLU A 59 -0.60 -12.03 -3.08
N GLU A 60 -0.55 -12.81 -2.00
CA GLU A 60 -1.24 -14.10 -1.91
C GLU A 60 -2.75 -13.94 -1.97
N VAL A 61 -3.31 -12.92 -1.30
CA VAL A 61 -4.74 -12.59 -1.45
C VAL A 61 -5.06 -12.18 -2.88
N TRP A 62 -4.20 -11.38 -3.51
CA TRP A 62 -4.40 -11.02 -4.92
C TRP A 62 -4.48 -12.29 -5.78
N SER A 63 -3.53 -13.19 -5.58
CA SER A 63 -3.44 -14.46 -6.31
C SER A 63 -4.69 -15.33 -6.05
N LEU A 64 -5.21 -15.35 -4.83
CA LEU A 64 -6.44 -16.07 -4.48
C LEU A 64 -7.69 -15.46 -5.15
N ILE A 65 -7.78 -14.13 -5.20
CA ILE A 65 -8.85 -13.42 -5.91
C ILE A 65 -8.78 -13.75 -7.40
N GLU A 66 -7.60 -13.65 -8.01
CA GLU A 66 -7.37 -13.96 -9.42
C GLU A 66 -7.67 -15.43 -9.73
N ASP A 67 -7.28 -16.37 -8.86
CA ASP A 67 -7.61 -17.78 -8.98
C ASP A 67 -9.11 -18.06 -8.91
N SER A 68 -9.82 -17.37 -8.01
CA SER A 68 -11.27 -17.49 -7.87
C SER A 68 -11.99 -16.95 -9.11
N ILE A 69 -11.54 -15.82 -9.64
CA ILE A 69 -12.06 -15.24 -10.88
C ILE A 69 -11.78 -16.17 -12.06
N ARG A 70 -10.54 -16.63 -12.23
CA ARG A 70 -10.12 -17.51 -13.33
C ARG A 70 -10.93 -18.80 -13.39
N ARG A 71 -11.34 -19.34 -12.24
CA ARG A 71 -12.17 -20.56 -12.14
C ARG A 71 -13.68 -20.28 -12.10
N ASP A 72 -14.09 -19.01 -12.14
CA ASP A 72 -15.48 -18.56 -11.96
C ASP A 72 -16.11 -19.04 -10.62
N GLU A 73 -15.29 -19.13 -9.57
CA GLU A 73 -15.62 -19.60 -8.21
C GLU A 73 -16.21 -18.46 -7.37
N VAL A 74 -17.50 -18.20 -7.60
CA VAL A 74 -18.31 -17.16 -6.93
C VAL A 74 -18.16 -17.15 -5.41
N THR A 75 -18.34 -18.30 -4.76
CA THR A 75 -18.39 -18.40 -3.30
C THR A 75 -17.05 -17.99 -2.70
N SER A 76 -15.95 -18.47 -3.26
CA SER A 76 -14.60 -18.12 -2.79
C SER A 76 -14.34 -16.62 -2.96
N LEU A 77 -14.69 -16.05 -4.13
CA LEU A 77 -14.54 -14.62 -4.39
C LEU A 77 -15.36 -13.77 -3.41
N GLN A 78 -16.63 -14.14 -3.15
CA GLN A 78 -17.49 -13.43 -2.21
C GLN A 78 -16.93 -13.49 -0.78
N GLN A 79 -16.45 -14.66 -0.35
CA GLN A 79 -15.85 -14.84 0.97
C GLN A 79 -14.61 -13.95 1.14
N VAL A 80 -13.67 -13.95 0.19
CA VAL A 80 -12.47 -13.08 0.24
C VAL A 80 -12.86 -11.60 0.27
N LEU A 81 -13.83 -11.19 -0.55
CA LEU A 81 -14.22 -9.79 -0.64
C LEU A 81 -15.17 -9.35 0.49
N ALA A 82 -15.75 -10.26 1.27
CA ALA A 82 -16.54 -9.95 2.46
C ALA A 82 -15.65 -9.58 3.66
N LEU A 83 -14.37 -9.93 3.58
CA LEU A 83 -13.37 -9.58 4.58
C LEU A 83 -13.22 -8.06 4.71
N LYS A 84 -13.20 -7.59 5.97
CA LYS A 84 -13.10 -6.16 6.28
C LYS A 84 -11.89 -5.54 5.57
N GLY A 85 -12.14 -4.49 4.79
CA GLY A 85 -11.12 -3.72 4.08
C GLY A 85 -10.63 -4.34 2.76
N VAL A 86 -10.76 -5.66 2.55
CA VAL A 86 -10.20 -6.34 1.36
C VAL A 86 -10.76 -5.77 0.08
N ALA A 87 -12.07 -5.63 -0.09
CA ALA A 87 -12.65 -5.19 -1.36
C ALA A 87 -12.08 -3.86 -1.92
N GLY A 88 -11.65 -2.92 -1.07
CA GLY A 88 -11.05 -1.66 -1.53
C GLY A 88 -9.52 -1.67 -1.61
N ARG A 89 -8.85 -2.71 -1.09
CA ARG A 89 -7.39 -2.89 -1.20
C ARG A 89 -6.95 -3.39 -2.57
N TYR A 90 -7.85 -4.03 -3.31
CA TYR A 90 -7.58 -4.71 -4.58
C TYR A 90 -8.37 -4.01 -5.69
N PRO A 91 -7.80 -2.98 -6.34
CA PRO A 91 -8.54 -2.16 -7.30
C PRO A 91 -8.74 -2.87 -8.66
N PHE A 92 -9.71 -2.38 -9.42
CA PHE A 92 -9.95 -2.73 -10.82
C PHE A 92 -10.31 -4.20 -11.09
N LEU A 93 -10.81 -4.94 -10.11
CA LEU A 93 -11.17 -6.36 -10.28
C LEU A 93 -12.16 -6.58 -11.43
N LEU A 94 -13.16 -5.71 -11.59
CA LEU A 94 -14.14 -5.82 -12.68
C LEU A 94 -13.46 -5.68 -14.05
N ARG A 95 -12.71 -4.59 -14.25
CA ARG A 95 -11.96 -4.34 -15.50
C ARG A 95 -11.04 -5.52 -15.81
N GLN A 96 -10.26 -5.97 -14.83
CA GLN A 96 -9.34 -7.09 -15.00
C GLN A 96 -10.04 -8.41 -15.33
N THR A 97 -11.21 -8.66 -14.74
CA THR A 97 -11.99 -9.87 -15.03
C THR A 97 -12.44 -9.87 -16.48
N ILE A 98 -12.98 -8.76 -16.96
CA ILE A 98 -13.41 -8.61 -18.36
C ILE A 98 -12.22 -8.77 -19.31
N ASP A 99 -11.10 -8.11 -19.01
CA ASP A 99 -9.92 -8.09 -19.88
C ASP A 99 -9.20 -9.45 -19.93
N LYS A 100 -9.02 -10.12 -18.79
CA LYS A 100 -8.21 -11.36 -18.69
C LYS A 100 -9.03 -12.64 -18.74
N TYR A 101 -10.26 -12.62 -18.24
CA TYR A 101 -11.08 -13.82 -18.02
C TYR A 101 -12.52 -13.62 -18.51
N PRO A 102 -12.73 -13.34 -19.82
CA PRO A 102 -14.06 -13.04 -20.36
C PRO A 102 -15.07 -14.19 -20.19
N SER A 103 -14.61 -15.42 -19.94
CA SER A 103 -15.45 -16.58 -19.65
C SER A 103 -16.00 -16.61 -18.21
N SER A 104 -15.45 -15.83 -17.28
CA SER A 104 -15.84 -15.81 -15.86
C SER A 104 -17.10 -14.98 -15.61
N ARG A 105 -18.20 -15.42 -16.21
CA ARG A 105 -19.47 -14.66 -16.25
C ARG A 105 -20.11 -14.49 -14.88
N LYS A 106 -20.02 -15.50 -14.00
CA LYS A 106 -20.65 -15.43 -12.67
C LYS A 106 -19.91 -14.47 -11.74
N CYS A 107 -18.58 -14.55 -11.71
CA CYS A 107 -17.73 -13.60 -11.00
C CYS A 107 -17.89 -12.18 -11.57
N THR A 108 -17.94 -12.03 -12.90
CA THR A 108 -18.23 -10.72 -13.55
C THR A 108 -19.55 -10.13 -13.05
N LYS A 109 -20.64 -10.90 -12.99
CA LYS A 109 -21.94 -10.42 -12.49
C LYS A 109 -21.87 -9.89 -11.06
N ILE A 110 -21.11 -10.55 -10.20
CA ILE A 110 -20.91 -10.12 -8.80
C ILE A 110 -20.11 -8.82 -8.75
N LEU A 111 -19.03 -8.73 -9.54
CA LEU A 111 -18.19 -7.55 -9.57
C LEU A 111 -18.92 -6.33 -10.15
N ILE A 112 -19.80 -6.52 -11.14
CA ILE A 112 -20.71 -5.46 -11.64
C ILE A 112 -21.58 -4.93 -10.50
N GLY A 113 -22.17 -5.83 -9.69
CA GLY A 113 -23.00 -5.44 -8.55
C GLY A 113 -22.27 -4.65 -7.46
N ARG A 114 -20.94 -4.71 -7.41
CA ARG A 114 -20.12 -3.93 -6.46
C ARG A 114 -19.73 -2.55 -7.00
N GLY A 115 -19.92 -2.29 -8.28
CA GLY A 115 -19.49 -1.05 -8.93
C GLY A 115 -18.03 -1.05 -9.38
N ALA A 116 -17.69 -0.07 -10.22
CA ALA A 116 -16.33 0.13 -10.70
C ALA A 116 -15.46 0.78 -9.61
N THR A 117 -14.18 0.41 -9.59
CA THR A 117 -13.19 1.15 -8.80
C THR A 117 -13.07 2.56 -9.38
N PRO A 118 -13.22 3.63 -8.57
CA PRO A 118 -13.08 5.00 -9.06
C PRO A 118 -11.66 5.24 -9.53
N LEU A 119 -11.54 5.72 -10.77
CA LEU A 119 -10.28 6.14 -11.38
C LEU A 119 -10.37 7.65 -11.61
N CYS A 120 -9.42 8.40 -11.08
CA CYS A 120 -9.30 9.81 -11.36
C CYS A 120 -8.36 10.02 -12.55
N SER A 121 -8.95 10.30 -13.71
CA SER A 121 -8.20 10.72 -14.91
C SER A 121 -8.11 12.24 -15.06
N GLU A 122 -8.92 12.98 -14.29
CA GLU A 122 -9.06 14.43 -14.43
C GLU A 122 -7.99 15.22 -13.67
N VAL A 123 -7.44 14.66 -12.60
CA VAL A 123 -6.36 15.30 -11.83
C VAL A 123 -5.02 14.88 -12.45
N PRO A 124 -4.31 15.78 -13.15
CA PRO A 124 -3.03 15.45 -13.74
C PRO A 124 -2.03 15.16 -12.62
N CYS A 125 -1.60 13.92 -12.51
CA CYS A 125 -0.52 13.50 -11.60
C CYS A 125 0.83 13.42 -12.32
N ASP A 126 0.90 13.92 -13.55
CA ASP A 126 2.11 13.88 -14.37
C ASP A 126 3.04 15.04 -14.00
N PRO A 127 4.24 14.76 -13.45
CA PRO A 127 5.22 15.80 -13.16
C PRO A 127 5.77 16.50 -14.42
N SER A 128 5.61 15.89 -15.61
CA SER A 128 6.16 16.36 -16.87
C SER A 128 5.25 17.32 -17.65
N THR A 129 3.95 17.37 -17.32
CA THR A 129 3.02 18.32 -17.93
C THR A 129 2.95 19.61 -17.11
N PRO A 130 3.46 20.75 -17.62
CA PRO A 130 3.40 22.04 -16.93
C PRO A 130 2.00 22.71 -16.96
N THR A 131 0.93 21.99 -17.32
CA THR A 131 -0.43 22.53 -17.43
C THR A 131 -1.06 22.84 -16.08
N THR A 132 -0.69 24.02 -15.56
CA THR A 132 -1.46 25.12 -14.95
C THR A 132 -2.68 24.91 -14.04
N VAL A 133 -3.41 23.79 -14.06
CA VAL A 133 -4.48 23.58 -13.08
C VAL A 133 -3.89 22.85 -11.88
N THR A 134 -3.24 23.64 -11.01
CA THR A 134 -2.85 23.13 -9.69
C THR A 134 -4.11 22.96 -8.87
N LEU A 135 -4.51 21.71 -8.66
CA LEU A 135 -5.55 21.38 -7.68
C LEU A 135 -5.09 21.88 -6.31
N THR A 136 -5.75 22.93 -5.80
CA THR A 136 -5.50 23.46 -4.45
C THR A 136 -6.24 22.61 -3.42
N ALA A 137 -5.84 22.70 -2.15
CA ALA A 137 -6.54 22.02 -1.06
C ALA A 137 -8.00 22.48 -0.93
N GLU A 138 -8.28 23.77 -1.16
CA GLU A 138 -9.64 24.34 -1.13
C GLU A 138 -10.52 23.72 -2.22
N HIS A 139 -10.07 23.74 -3.48
CA HIS A 139 -10.82 23.14 -4.59
C HIS A 139 -11.03 21.63 -4.38
N ALA A 140 -10.01 20.92 -3.89
CA ALA A 140 -10.15 19.50 -3.59
C ALA A 140 -11.16 19.25 -2.46
N THR A 141 -11.17 20.09 -1.43
CA THR A 141 -12.14 20.03 -0.34
C THR A 141 -13.56 20.18 -0.87
N ASP A 142 -13.80 21.19 -1.72
CA ASP A 142 -15.10 21.40 -2.35
C ASP A 142 -15.50 20.20 -3.23
N MET A 143 -14.58 19.70 -4.06
CA MET A 143 -14.84 18.55 -4.93
C MET A 143 -15.12 17.26 -4.13
N LEU A 144 -14.42 17.04 -3.02
CA LEU A 144 -14.64 15.91 -2.11
C LEU A 144 -16.00 16.02 -1.42
N GLN A 145 -16.36 17.21 -0.93
CA GLN A 145 -17.65 17.46 -0.27
C GLN A 145 -18.84 17.26 -1.22
N HIS A 146 -18.71 17.68 -2.48
CA HIS A 146 -19.75 17.53 -3.50
C HIS A 146 -19.71 16.17 -4.22
N GLY A 147 -18.78 15.27 -3.86
CA GLY A 147 -18.64 13.94 -4.45
C GLY A 147 -18.16 13.94 -5.91
N VAL A 148 -17.66 15.07 -6.42
CA VAL A 148 -17.05 15.19 -7.75
C VAL A 148 -15.73 14.42 -7.79
N LEU A 149 -14.94 14.51 -6.72
CA LEU A 149 -13.70 13.77 -6.55
C LEU A 149 -13.92 12.63 -5.54
N PRO A 150 -13.99 11.35 -5.97
CA PRO A 150 -14.12 10.26 -5.01
C PRO A 150 -12.87 10.17 -4.14
N LYS A 151 -13.04 10.21 -2.82
CA LYS A 151 -11.94 10.17 -1.84
C LYS A 151 -11.03 8.93 -1.93
N ASP A 152 -11.60 7.82 -2.39
CA ASP A 152 -10.89 6.54 -2.57
C ASP A 152 -10.51 6.29 -4.05
N SER A 153 -10.36 7.37 -4.82
CA SER A 153 -9.93 7.30 -6.21
C SER A 153 -8.51 6.76 -6.35
N TRP A 154 -8.28 6.09 -7.47
CA TRP A 154 -6.97 5.64 -7.91
C TRP A 154 -6.46 6.50 -9.05
N ALA A 155 -5.15 6.52 -9.24
CA ALA A 155 -4.47 7.15 -10.36
C ALA A 155 -3.61 6.11 -11.09
N ILE A 156 -3.44 6.31 -12.39
CA ILE A 156 -2.46 5.59 -13.22
C ILE A 156 -1.36 6.61 -13.50
N PRO A 157 -0.15 6.44 -12.94
CA PRO A 157 0.94 7.38 -13.20
C PRO A 157 1.31 7.38 -14.68
N PHE A 158 1.83 8.49 -15.18
CA PHE A 158 2.08 8.69 -16.61
C PHE A 158 3.09 7.69 -17.20
N ASP A 159 4.04 7.21 -16.38
CA ASP A 159 5.00 6.17 -16.79
C ASP A 159 4.34 4.81 -17.10
N SER A 160 3.08 4.64 -16.72
CA SER A 160 2.31 3.42 -16.93
C SER A 160 1.59 3.50 -18.27
N ILE A 161 2.31 3.19 -19.34
CA ILE A 161 1.72 3.11 -20.69
C ILE A 161 0.78 1.89 -20.72
N PRO A 162 -0.55 2.07 -20.88
CA PRO A 162 -1.49 0.95 -20.94
C PRO A 162 -1.13 0.02 -22.10
N GLY A 163 -1.11 -1.29 -21.83
CA GLY A 163 -0.76 -2.30 -22.83
C GLY A 163 0.73 -2.62 -22.92
N THR A 164 1.60 -1.92 -22.17
CA THR A 164 3.00 -2.33 -22.03
C THR A 164 3.18 -3.46 -21.01
N ALA A 165 4.41 -3.95 -20.88
CA ALA A 165 4.78 -4.96 -19.91
C ALA A 165 4.63 -4.49 -18.45
N TYR A 166 4.40 -3.19 -18.21
CA TYR A 166 4.34 -2.58 -16.89
C TYR A 166 3.13 -1.66 -16.74
N SER A 167 2.39 -1.77 -15.63
CA SER A 167 1.31 -0.84 -15.30
C SER A 167 1.24 -0.65 -13.80
N THR A 168 1.20 0.61 -13.35
CA THR A 168 1.09 0.96 -11.94
C THR A 168 -0.27 1.59 -11.66
N TYR A 169 -0.86 1.21 -10.54
CA TYR A 169 -2.08 1.77 -10.00
C TYR A 169 -1.80 2.20 -8.58
N ILE A 170 -1.96 3.48 -8.27
CA ILE A 170 -1.71 4.00 -6.92
C ILE A 170 -2.94 4.74 -6.39
N PRO A 171 -3.19 4.71 -5.09
CA PRO A 171 -4.19 5.58 -4.48
C PRO A 171 -3.88 7.05 -4.85
N LEU A 172 -4.91 7.83 -5.20
CA LEU A 172 -4.75 9.22 -5.63
C LEU A 172 -3.97 10.07 -4.61
N PRO A 173 -4.19 9.96 -3.28
CA PRO A 173 -3.35 10.65 -2.29
C PRO A 173 -1.84 10.32 -2.44
N SER A 174 -1.50 9.06 -2.68
CA SER A 174 -0.11 8.67 -2.92
C SER A 174 0.43 9.26 -4.23
N ALA A 175 -0.39 9.35 -5.27
CA ALA A 175 0.00 9.94 -6.56
C ALA A 175 0.30 11.44 -6.45
N ILE A 176 -0.54 12.16 -5.70
CA ILE A 176 -0.36 13.58 -5.41
C ILE A 176 0.97 13.82 -4.70
N LEU A 177 1.28 13.02 -3.67
CA LEU A 177 2.57 13.12 -2.97
C LEU A 177 3.75 12.89 -3.92
N VAL A 178 3.73 11.80 -4.67
CA VAL A 178 4.83 11.43 -5.59
C VAL A 178 5.06 12.50 -6.65
N SER A 179 4.00 13.04 -7.26
CA SER A 179 4.12 14.05 -8.32
C SER A 179 4.65 15.40 -7.81
N LYS A 180 4.29 15.79 -6.59
CA LYS A 180 4.60 17.11 -6.03
C LYS A 180 5.92 17.21 -5.26
N VAL A 181 6.59 16.10 -4.95
CA VAL A 181 7.95 16.12 -4.34
C VAL A 181 8.91 17.02 -5.14
N ARG A 182 8.76 17.08 -6.47
CA ARG A 182 9.65 17.87 -7.35
C ARG A 182 9.28 19.35 -7.49
N GLN A 183 8.05 19.75 -7.18
CA GLN A 183 7.52 21.09 -7.47
C GLN A 183 7.31 21.95 -6.21
N GLY A 184 7.61 21.41 -5.02
CA GLY A 184 7.31 22.02 -3.72
C GLY A 184 6.19 21.28 -3.00
N THR A 185 6.50 20.73 -1.82
CA THR A 185 5.65 19.78 -1.10
C THR A 185 4.57 20.40 -0.22
N ALA A 186 4.66 21.70 0.09
CA ALA A 186 3.74 22.36 1.03
C ALA A 186 2.26 22.22 0.62
N GLY A 187 1.92 22.61 -0.61
CA GLY A 187 0.54 22.49 -1.10
C GLY A 187 0.07 21.04 -1.28
N ALA A 188 1.01 20.10 -1.45
CA ALA A 188 0.67 18.68 -1.49
C ALA A 188 0.22 18.19 -0.11
N PHE A 189 0.89 18.59 0.97
CA PHE A 189 0.52 18.17 2.32
C PHE A 189 -0.88 18.67 2.70
N ASP A 190 -1.22 19.92 2.38
CA ASP A 190 -2.55 20.47 2.63
C ASP A 190 -3.63 19.69 1.86
N LEU A 191 -3.35 19.36 0.60
CA LEU A 191 -4.24 18.55 -0.24
C LEU A 191 -4.45 17.13 0.34
N ILE A 192 -3.40 16.46 0.81
CA ILE A 192 -3.53 15.15 1.48
C ILE A 192 -4.30 15.28 2.80
N GLY A 193 -4.12 16.38 3.52
CA GLY A 193 -4.93 16.71 4.69
C GLY A 193 -6.42 16.71 4.37
N ALA A 194 -6.83 17.35 3.28
CA ALA A 194 -8.22 17.38 2.82
C ALA A 194 -8.76 15.97 2.48
N PHE A 195 -7.97 15.12 1.82
CA PHE A 195 -8.36 13.72 1.58
C PHE A 195 -8.57 12.95 2.88
N LEU A 196 -7.67 13.12 3.85
CA LEU A 196 -7.77 12.44 5.14
C LEU A 196 -9.00 12.92 5.93
N GLU A 197 -9.30 14.21 5.89
CA GLU A 197 -10.50 14.81 6.52
C GLU A 197 -11.81 14.34 5.87
N ALA A 198 -11.80 14.13 4.55
CA ALA A 198 -12.92 13.47 3.86
C ALA A 198 -13.05 11.97 4.21
N GLY A 199 -12.11 11.41 4.98
CA GLY A 199 -12.07 10.00 5.36
C GLY A 199 -11.62 9.11 4.21
N ALA A 200 -10.66 9.57 3.40
CA ALA A 200 -9.97 8.72 2.43
C ALA A 200 -9.25 7.58 3.15
N ARG A 201 -9.22 6.41 2.51
CA ARG A 201 -8.59 5.23 3.09
C ARG A 201 -7.06 5.33 3.11
N VAL A 202 -6.48 4.91 4.23
CA VAL A 202 -5.02 4.79 4.42
C VAL A 202 -4.54 3.34 4.39
N ASP A 203 -5.47 2.37 4.42
CA ASP A 203 -5.19 0.95 4.33
C ASP A 203 -5.20 0.44 2.88
N VAL A 204 -4.57 1.18 1.99
CA VAL A 204 -4.40 0.86 0.57
C VAL A 204 -2.93 1.04 0.15
N CYS A 205 -2.44 0.17 -0.75
CA CYS A 205 -1.09 0.27 -1.34
C CYS A 205 -1.19 0.46 -2.85
N GLY A 206 -0.11 0.94 -3.46
CA GLY A 206 0.08 0.84 -4.90
C GLY A 206 0.05 -0.63 -5.36
N TRP A 207 -0.30 -0.86 -6.62
CA TRP A 207 -0.23 -2.15 -7.27
C TRP A 207 0.49 -2.01 -8.59
N HIS A 208 1.50 -2.84 -8.79
CA HIS A 208 2.28 -2.91 -10.02
C HIS A 208 1.95 -4.21 -10.72
N ARG A 209 1.65 -4.12 -12.01
CA ARG A 209 1.49 -5.25 -12.90
C ARG A 209 2.72 -5.29 -13.79
N SER A 210 3.51 -6.36 -13.71
CA SER A 210 4.73 -6.52 -14.50
C SER A 210 4.79 -7.90 -15.17
N ARG A 211 5.53 -8.04 -16.26
CA ARG A 211 5.95 -9.36 -16.77
C ARG A 211 7.40 -9.62 -16.38
N SER A 212 7.71 -10.88 -16.02
CA SER A 212 9.10 -11.30 -15.77
C SER A 212 9.93 -11.44 -17.05
N THR A 213 9.26 -11.73 -18.17
CA THR A 213 9.80 -11.89 -19.51
C THR A 213 8.74 -11.44 -20.51
N ASP A 214 9.11 -11.11 -21.76
CA ASP A 214 8.13 -10.64 -22.77
C ASP A 214 6.97 -11.62 -22.99
N SER A 215 7.23 -12.92 -22.84
CA SER A 215 6.24 -14.00 -22.96
C SER A 215 5.65 -14.48 -21.63
N GLY A 216 6.15 -13.96 -20.50
CA GLY A 216 5.76 -14.43 -19.17
C GLY A 216 4.35 -13.98 -18.76
N PRO A 217 3.69 -14.71 -17.84
CA PRO A 217 2.44 -14.24 -17.27
C PRO A 217 2.67 -12.93 -16.52
N PHE A 218 1.68 -12.04 -16.59
CA PHE A 218 1.67 -10.85 -15.74
C PHE A 218 1.61 -11.28 -14.27
N ARG A 219 2.45 -10.65 -13.45
CA ARG A 219 2.42 -10.75 -11.99
C ARG A 219 2.03 -9.41 -11.40
N TRP A 220 1.22 -9.49 -10.37
CA TRP A 220 0.88 -8.35 -9.53
C TRP A 220 1.83 -8.31 -8.34
N SER A 221 2.33 -7.13 -8.03
CA SER A 221 3.11 -6.88 -6.82
C SER A 221 2.57 -5.67 -6.08
N CYS A 222 2.46 -5.77 -4.75
CA CYS A 222 2.05 -4.62 -3.94
C CYS A 222 3.21 -3.64 -3.83
N GLY A 223 2.88 -2.36 -3.95
CA GLY A 223 3.78 -1.24 -3.84
C GLY A 223 3.70 -0.57 -2.48
N ARG A 224 3.90 0.74 -2.49
CA ARG A 224 4.00 1.57 -1.28
C ARG A 224 2.60 1.91 -0.74
N SER A 225 2.45 1.90 0.58
CA SER A 225 1.27 2.51 1.22
C SER A 225 1.42 4.02 1.31
N LEU A 226 0.34 4.74 1.62
CA LEU A 226 0.37 6.19 1.82
C LEU A 226 1.40 6.58 2.90
N LEU A 227 1.50 5.81 3.97
CA LEU A 227 2.44 6.08 5.07
C LEU A 227 3.91 5.99 4.61
N HIS A 228 4.25 4.98 3.80
CA HIS A 228 5.60 4.89 3.23
C HIS A 228 5.90 6.05 2.28
N THR A 229 4.94 6.38 1.40
CA THR A 229 5.06 7.52 0.48
C THR A 229 5.27 8.82 1.26
N MET A 230 4.58 9.01 2.38
CA MET A 230 4.73 10.19 3.22
C MET A 230 6.13 10.31 3.84
N VAL A 231 6.69 9.22 4.37
CA VAL A 231 8.07 9.19 4.89
C VAL A 231 9.07 9.62 3.80
N MET A 232 8.91 9.07 2.59
CA MET A 232 9.76 9.46 1.46
C MET A 232 9.59 10.95 1.12
N SER A 233 8.36 11.44 1.02
CA SER A 233 8.08 12.84 0.69
C SER A 233 8.64 13.83 1.71
N VAL A 234 8.59 13.51 3.01
CA VAL A 234 9.15 14.37 4.07
C VAL A 234 10.68 14.37 4.02
N SER A 235 11.32 13.22 3.74
CA SER A 235 12.77 13.13 3.60
C SER A 235 13.32 13.97 2.44
N CYS A 236 12.56 14.14 1.36
CA CYS A 236 12.96 14.95 0.22
C CYS A 236 12.88 16.47 0.47
N VAL A 237 12.27 16.93 1.58
CA VAL A 237 12.21 18.36 1.92
C VAL A 237 13.57 18.89 2.39
N GLU A 238 14.42 18.02 2.95
CA GLU A 238 15.72 18.41 3.54
C GLU A 238 16.88 18.42 2.53
N SER A 239 16.77 17.79 1.37
CA SER A 239 17.91 17.59 0.47
C SER A 239 18.35 18.82 -0.35
N GLY A 240 17.94 20.03 0.03
CA GLY A 240 18.35 21.28 -0.64
C GLY A 240 19.53 21.92 0.07
N GLU A 241 20.51 22.44 -0.67
CA GLU A 241 21.74 23.09 -0.15
C GLU A 241 21.52 24.29 0.78
N ASP A 242 20.26 24.70 1.02
CA ASP A 242 19.89 25.91 1.75
C ASP A 242 18.85 25.61 2.84
N GLU A 243 19.14 24.64 3.72
CA GLU A 243 18.30 24.19 4.84
C GLU A 243 17.86 25.32 5.80
N THR A 244 18.49 26.49 5.73
CA THR A 244 18.20 27.62 6.62
C THR A 244 17.01 28.47 6.20
N ARG A 245 16.40 28.19 5.04
CA ARG A 245 15.25 28.99 4.58
C ARG A 245 14.00 28.73 5.43
N PRO A 246 13.36 29.76 6.01
CA PRO A 246 12.19 29.58 6.89
C PRO A 246 11.04 28.75 6.28
N HIS A 247 10.81 28.84 4.97
CA HIS A 247 9.75 28.10 4.30
C HIS A 247 10.00 26.58 4.23
N ILE A 248 11.26 26.14 4.23
CA ILE A 248 11.62 24.71 4.24
C ILE A 248 11.28 24.12 5.62
N LEU A 249 11.63 24.84 6.70
CA LEU A 249 11.30 24.45 8.06
C LEU A 249 9.78 24.37 8.28
N GLU A 250 9.01 25.37 7.80
CA GLU A 250 7.55 25.36 7.89
C GLU A 250 6.95 24.16 7.12
N THR A 251 7.40 23.95 5.88
CA THR A 251 6.95 22.84 5.02
C THR A 251 7.24 21.50 5.68
N ARG A 252 8.42 21.36 6.27
CA ARG A 252 8.82 20.16 7.00
C ARG A 252 7.98 19.92 8.24
N GLN A 253 7.69 20.95 9.04
CA GLN A 253 6.81 20.85 10.21
C GLN A 253 5.40 20.41 9.80
N LYS A 254 4.85 20.97 8.72
CA LYS A 254 3.57 20.52 8.14
C LYS A 254 3.63 19.04 7.73
N GLY A 255 4.71 18.64 7.07
CA GLY A 255 4.97 17.26 6.70
C GLY A 255 4.99 16.31 7.90
N LEU A 256 5.70 16.66 8.97
CA LEU A 256 5.78 15.85 10.20
C LEU A 256 4.41 15.75 10.90
N ALA A 257 3.67 16.85 10.99
CA ALA A 257 2.33 16.87 11.57
C ALA A 257 1.36 15.96 10.78
N LEU A 258 1.41 16.04 9.44
CA LEU A 258 0.61 15.17 8.58
C LEU A 258 1.05 13.70 8.67
N LEU A 259 2.36 13.43 8.75
CA LEU A 259 2.88 12.07 8.95
C LEU A 259 2.30 11.44 10.22
N ARG A 260 2.26 12.18 11.33
CA ARG A 260 1.64 11.72 12.59
C ARG A 260 0.15 11.39 12.42
N ARG A 261 -0.61 12.24 11.70
CA ARG A 261 -2.03 12.02 11.41
C ARG A 261 -2.25 10.75 10.58
N ILE A 262 -1.48 10.57 9.51
CA ILE A 262 -1.55 9.38 8.65
C ILE A 262 -1.15 8.13 9.45
N ALA A 263 -0.09 8.19 10.25
CA ALA A 263 0.32 7.08 11.10
C ALA A 263 -0.78 6.66 12.08
N SER A 264 -1.45 7.64 12.70
CA SER A 264 -2.57 7.38 13.61
C SER A 264 -3.73 6.70 12.88
N ALA A 265 -4.13 7.25 11.72
CA ALA A 265 -5.15 6.62 10.88
C ALA A 265 -4.74 5.21 10.41
N SER A 266 -3.46 4.99 10.11
CA SER A 266 -2.93 3.68 9.72
C SER A 266 -2.95 2.69 10.89
N LYS A 267 -2.71 3.14 12.12
CA LYS A 267 -2.88 2.32 13.33
C LYS A 267 -4.33 1.88 13.48
N ASP A 268 -5.26 2.82 13.39
CA ASP A 268 -6.70 2.56 13.53
C ASP A 268 -7.23 1.62 12.43
N ALA A 269 -6.66 1.72 11.22
CA ALA A 269 -6.99 0.86 10.10
C ALA A 269 -6.25 -0.50 10.10
N GLY A 270 -5.34 -0.73 11.06
CA GLY A 270 -4.54 -1.96 11.16
C GLY A 270 -3.53 -2.13 10.02
N CYS A 271 -3.00 -1.02 9.50
CA CYS A 271 -2.00 -1.01 8.41
C CYS A 271 -0.69 -0.26 8.75
N LEU A 272 -0.48 0.13 10.01
CA LEU A 272 0.74 0.80 10.48
C LEU A 272 2.00 -0.03 10.20
N ASP A 273 1.93 -1.34 10.46
CA ASP A 273 3.06 -2.27 10.33
C ASP A 273 3.15 -2.90 8.94
N TRP A 274 2.45 -2.34 7.95
CA TRP A 274 2.63 -2.78 6.57
C TRP A 274 4.08 -2.58 6.18
N LYS A 275 4.64 -3.61 5.56
CA LYS A 275 5.99 -3.59 5.04
C LYS A 275 5.99 -3.39 3.54
N MET A 276 7.00 -2.71 3.03
CA MET A 276 7.29 -2.65 1.60
C MET A 276 8.71 -3.15 1.33
N LEU A 277 8.94 -3.64 0.11
CA LEU A 277 10.30 -3.90 -0.36
C LEU A 277 11.00 -2.55 -0.55
N TYR A 278 12.07 -2.32 0.21
CA TYR A 278 12.90 -1.13 0.04
C TYR A 278 13.73 -1.25 -1.23
N THR A 279 13.21 -0.75 -2.35
CA THR A 279 14.05 -0.53 -3.54
C THR A 279 14.41 0.94 -3.55
N LEU A 280 15.71 1.25 -3.36
CA LEU A 280 16.24 2.62 -3.46
C LEU A 280 15.72 3.33 -4.72
N TRP A 281 15.50 2.58 -5.80
CA TRP A 281 14.88 3.01 -7.04
C TRP A 281 14.20 1.80 -7.69
N GLU A 282 12.96 1.93 -8.18
CA GLU A 282 12.21 0.82 -8.81
C GLU A 282 12.93 0.24 -10.04
N HIS A 283 13.88 0.98 -10.61
CA HIS A 283 14.66 0.61 -11.78
C HIS A 283 15.98 -0.12 -11.46
N PHE A 284 16.48 -0.07 -10.22
CA PHE A 284 17.78 -0.65 -9.86
C PHE A 284 17.60 -1.94 -9.04
N LYS A 285 17.02 -2.97 -9.65
CA LYS A 285 17.14 -4.33 -9.12
C LYS A 285 18.52 -4.86 -9.45
N VAL A 286 19.43 -4.80 -8.48
CA VAL A 286 20.72 -5.49 -8.59
C VAL A 286 20.45 -7.00 -8.55
N PRO A 287 20.74 -7.78 -9.61
CA PRO A 287 20.51 -9.21 -9.62
C PRO A 287 21.19 -9.88 -8.41
N GLY A 288 20.45 -10.72 -7.69
CA GLY A 288 20.97 -11.46 -6.52
C GLY A 288 20.89 -10.71 -5.18
N VAL A 289 20.58 -9.41 -5.16
CA VAL A 289 20.40 -8.67 -3.91
C VAL A 289 18.94 -8.73 -3.48
N GLN A 290 18.68 -9.39 -2.34
CA GLN A 290 17.37 -9.33 -1.69
C GLN A 290 17.30 -8.09 -0.81
N PHE A 291 16.44 -7.16 -1.18
CA PHE A 291 16.16 -6.02 -0.32
C PHE A 291 15.25 -6.45 0.83
N PRO A 292 15.55 -6.03 2.07
CA PRO A 292 14.67 -6.33 3.20
C PRO A 292 13.33 -5.61 3.04
N GLU A 293 12.28 -6.27 3.51
CA GLU A 293 11.00 -5.60 3.75
C GLU A 293 11.16 -4.63 4.94
N CYS A 294 10.72 -3.39 4.79
CA CYS A 294 10.77 -2.37 5.84
C CYS A 294 9.37 -1.79 6.09
N THR A 295 9.07 -1.47 7.35
CA THR A 295 7.91 -0.65 7.72
C THR A 295 8.20 0.82 7.44
N ALA A 296 7.20 1.70 7.56
CA ALA A 296 7.41 3.14 7.49
C ALA A 296 8.39 3.66 8.56
N LEU A 297 8.38 3.08 9.76
CA LEU A 297 9.36 3.39 10.82
C LEU A 297 10.78 2.94 10.42
N GLY A 298 10.91 1.72 9.89
CA GLY A 298 12.18 1.23 9.37
C GLY A 298 12.72 2.14 8.25
N LEU A 299 11.83 2.60 7.37
CA LEU A 299 12.17 3.54 6.30
C LEU A 299 12.63 4.91 6.84
N ALA A 300 11.96 5.46 7.85
CA ALA A 300 12.38 6.70 8.51
C ALA A 300 13.76 6.56 9.18
N CYS A 301 14.04 5.39 9.77
CA CYS A 301 15.36 5.07 10.33
C CYS A 301 16.44 5.00 9.24
N LEU A 302 16.13 4.41 8.08
CA LEU A 302 17.05 4.37 6.93
C LEU A 302 17.40 5.78 6.43
N TYR A 303 16.44 6.70 6.43
CA TYR A 303 16.67 8.12 6.12
C TYR A 303 17.36 8.91 7.24
N ARG A 304 17.57 8.31 8.42
CA ARG A 304 18.18 8.94 9.61
C ARG A 304 17.47 10.21 10.07
N ASP A 305 16.17 10.31 9.79
CA ASP A 305 15.37 11.47 10.15
C ASP A 305 14.77 11.31 11.55
N ALA A 306 15.40 11.94 12.53
CA ALA A 306 14.98 11.86 13.93
C ALA A 306 13.57 12.45 14.17
N GLY A 307 13.13 13.41 13.34
CA GLY A 307 11.79 13.99 13.41
C GLY A 307 10.73 12.97 13.01
N MET A 308 10.92 12.32 11.85
CA MET A 308 10.01 11.27 11.37
C MET A 308 9.97 10.07 12.33
N VAL A 309 11.14 9.61 12.81
CA VAL A 309 11.22 8.52 13.77
C VAL A 309 10.46 8.85 15.05
N ARG A 310 10.61 10.08 15.56
CA ARG A 310 9.89 10.54 16.75
C ARG A 310 8.37 10.47 16.56
N GLU A 311 7.85 11.01 15.46
CA GLU A 311 6.40 11.02 15.21
C GLU A 311 5.84 9.60 15.07
N LEU A 312 6.55 8.72 14.37
CA LEU A 312 6.12 7.33 14.18
C LEU A 312 6.17 6.52 15.49
N VAL A 313 7.24 6.62 16.27
CA VAL A 313 7.38 5.92 17.57
C VAL A 313 6.29 6.33 18.55
N GLN A 314 5.90 7.62 18.56
CA GLN A 314 4.83 8.11 19.44
C GLN A 314 3.48 7.46 19.13
N VAL A 315 3.20 7.13 17.86
CA VAL A 315 1.96 6.47 17.46
C VAL A 315 2.00 4.97 17.72
N THR A 316 3.14 4.31 17.45
CA THR A 316 3.25 2.85 17.59
C THR A 316 3.06 2.39 19.04
N GLU A 317 3.39 3.21 20.05
CA GLU A 317 3.38 2.89 21.50
C GLU A 317 4.24 1.67 21.91
N ARG A 318 4.72 0.90 20.93
CA ARG A 318 5.51 -0.32 21.02
C ARG A 318 6.62 -0.27 19.99
N ALA A 319 7.67 0.52 20.24
CA ALA A 319 8.87 0.37 19.44
C ALA A 319 9.51 -0.98 19.78
N GLU A 320 9.29 -2.00 18.96
CA GLU A 320 10.02 -3.25 19.11
C GLU A 320 11.51 -2.97 18.85
N ARG A 321 12.38 -3.52 19.70
CA ARG A 321 13.84 -3.31 19.60
C ARG A 321 14.42 -3.69 18.24
N ARG A 322 13.73 -4.55 17.47
CA ARG A 322 14.10 -4.99 16.13
C ARG A 322 14.01 -3.88 15.08
N ASP A 323 13.04 -2.98 15.18
CA ASP A 323 12.89 -1.87 14.23
C ASP A 323 13.97 -0.78 14.43
N LEU A 324 14.58 -0.75 15.61
CA LEU A 324 15.67 0.17 15.94
C LEU A 324 17.06 -0.37 15.54
N LEU A 325 17.15 -1.65 15.15
CA LEU A 325 18.43 -2.24 14.71
C LEU A 325 19.00 -1.51 13.48
N PHE A 326 18.16 -0.92 12.64
CA PHE A 326 18.60 -0.13 11.49
C PHE A 326 19.44 1.09 11.90
N LEU A 327 19.24 1.64 13.11
CA LEU A 327 20.07 2.73 13.64
C LEU A 327 21.49 2.26 14.01
N LEU A 328 21.66 0.97 14.31
CA LEU A 328 22.96 0.39 14.71
C LEU A 328 23.80 -0.08 13.52
N PHE A 329 23.20 -0.44 12.39
CA PHE A 329 23.93 -0.93 11.21
C PHE A 329 24.23 0.14 10.16
N ALA A 330 23.67 1.34 10.30
CA ALA A 330 23.94 2.43 9.37
C ALA A 330 25.29 3.15 9.65
N THR A 331 26.02 2.79 10.71
CA THR A 331 27.24 3.51 11.10
C THR A 331 28.51 3.12 10.35
N ASP A 332 28.50 2.11 9.48
CA ASP A 332 29.71 1.72 8.75
C ASP A 332 29.66 2.04 7.26
N ALA A 333 30.81 2.49 6.76
CA ALA A 333 31.12 3.08 5.45
C ALA A 333 30.54 2.41 4.18
N GLN A 334 29.88 1.26 4.28
CA GLN A 334 29.22 0.57 3.16
C GLN A 334 27.93 1.26 2.70
N ALA A 335 27.14 1.88 3.60
CA ALA A 335 25.98 2.66 3.20
C ALA A 335 26.39 3.96 2.46
N ALA A 336 27.47 4.59 2.93
CA ALA A 336 28.06 5.78 2.28
C ALA A 336 28.69 5.43 0.93
N ALA A 337 29.37 4.27 0.80
CA ALA A 337 29.90 3.82 -0.48
C ALA A 337 28.79 3.53 -1.50
N LEU A 338 27.65 2.97 -1.08
CA LEU A 338 26.51 2.74 -1.97
C LEU A 338 25.85 4.06 -2.44
N VAL A 339 25.74 5.05 -1.54
CA VAL A 339 25.19 6.39 -1.88
C VAL A 339 26.15 7.21 -2.73
N CYS A 340 27.45 7.21 -2.43
CA CYS A 340 28.45 7.96 -3.21
C CYS A 340 28.72 7.36 -4.60
N THR A 341 28.65 6.03 -4.77
CA THR A 341 28.82 5.41 -6.09
C THR A 341 27.62 5.65 -7.01
N LEU A 342 26.44 5.90 -6.44
CA LEU A 342 25.20 6.17 -7.20
C LEU A 342 24.95 7.65 -7.48
N ALA A 343 25.65 8.58 -6.81
CA ALA A 343 25.59 10.02 -7.11
C ALA A 343 26.49 10.42 -8.31
N THR A 344 27.31 9.49 -8.81
CA THR A 344 28.23 9.68 -9.94
C THR A 344 27.73 9.11 -11.28
N TYR A 345 26.50 8.62 -11.36
CA TYR A 345 25.86 8.10 -12.58
C TYR A 345 24.47 8.70 -12.79
#